data_AF-A0A959P841-F1
#
_entry.id   AF-A0A959P841-F1
#
_cell.length_a   1.000
_cell.length_b   1.000
_cell.length_c   1.000
_cell.angle_alpha   90.00
_cell.angle_beta   90.00
_cell.angle_gamma   90.00
#
_symmetry.space_group_name_H-M   'P 1'
#
loop_
_entity.id
_entity.type
_entity.pdbx_description
1 polymer ?
#
loop_
_entity_poly.entity_id
_entity_poly.type
_entity_poly.pdbx_seq_one_letter_code
_entity_poly.pdbx_strand_id
1 'polypeptide(L)'
;HTTEAVAYFVNNETLFYFTRFVGDKRSPLFQFYMGAYKVMLGFYQDLEVTDHFPVDDIYSGLLKGLLDVASPFYTVVKADFEVVYTEIDDSLEPEWLKLQSSLQVKALGTTRLQKDFGIELNQDGIAGFTVSSNGVEKKYTCEVL
;
A
#
# COMPACT_ATOMS: atom_id res chain seq x y z
N HIS A 1 14.45 1.04 -16.85
CA HIS A 1 15.02 0.19 -15.78
C HIS A 1 14.02 -0.91 -15.47
N THR A 2 14.29 -2.14 -15.89
CA THR A 2 13.42 -3.28 -15.55
C THR A 2 13.89 -3.82 -14.20
N THR A 3 13.29 -3.34 -13.12
CA THR A 3 13.35 -4.10 -11.87
C THR A 3 12.60 -5.39 -12.16
N GLU A 4 13.20 -6.57 -12.00
CA GLU A 4 12.53 -7.88 -12.15
C GLU A 4 11.49 -8.12 -11.04
N ALA A 5 10.71 -7.09 -10.73
CA ALA A 5 9.78 -7.00 -9.64
C ALA A 5 8.39 -7.40 -10.11
N VAL A 6 7.72 -8.22 -9.32
CA VAL A 6 6.40 -8.78 -9.59
C VAL A 6 5.55 -8.63 -8.33
N ALA A 7 4.35 -8.09 -8.48
CA ALA A 7 3.36 -8.00 -7.42
C ALA A 7 2.15 -8.88 -7.79
N TYR A 8 1.85 -9.86 -6.94
CA TYR A 8 0.73 -10.77 -7.10
C TYR A 8 -0.49 -10.20 -6.37
N PHE A 9 -1.64 -10.21 -7.02
CA PHE A 9 -2.88 -9.70 -6.46
C PHE A 9 -4.05 -10.63 -6.75
N VAL A 10 -5.12 -10.44 -5.97
CA VAL A 10 -6.43 -11.02 -6.20
C VAL A 10 -7.40 -9.87 -6.44
N ASN A 11 -8.24 -10.03 -7.46
CA ASN A 11 -9.39 -9.18 -7.71
C ASN A 11 -10.62 -10.07 -7.75
N ASN A 12 -11.56 -9.86 -6.84
CA ASN A 12 -12.82 -10.61 -6.76
C ASN A 12 -14.05 -9.73 -7.09
N GLU A 13 -13.84 -8.70 -7.93
CA GLU A 13 -14.83 -7.71 -8.38
C GLU A 13 -15.24 -6.68 -7.33
N THR A 14 -15.22 -7.03 -6.04
CA THR A 14 -15.51 -6.09 -4.94
C THR A 14 -14.26 -5.56 -4.27
N LEU A 15 -13.23 -6.40 -4.19
CA LEU A 15 -12.01 -6.15 -3.45
C LEU A 15 -10.81 -6.51 -4.33
N PHE A 16 -9.89 -5.56 -4.42
CA PHE A 16 -8.56 -5.75 -4.94
C PHE A 16 -7.58 -5.79 -3.76
N TYR A 17 -6.73 -6.80 -3.70
CA TYR A 17 -5.65 -6.81 -2.69
C TYR A 17 -4.44 -7.57 -3.18
N PHE A 18 -3.28 -7.11 -2.77
CA PHE A 18 -2.04 -7.82 -3.03
C PHE A 18 -1.86 -8.98 -2.05
N THR A 19 -1.23 -10.04 -2.54
CA THR A 19 -0.94 -11.26 -1.76
C THR A 19 0.55 -11.46 -1.56
N ARG A 20 1.37 -10.95 -2.47
CA ARG A 20 2.83 -11.11 -2.41
C ARG A 20 3.55 -10.12 -3.31
N PHE A 21 4.72 -9.69 -2.87
CA PHE A 21 5.70 -8.99 -3.71
C PHE A 21 7.00 -9.78 -3.83
N VAL A 22 7.59 -9.80 -5.02
CA VAL A 22 8.93 -10.36 -5.28
C VAL A 22 9.72 -9.33 -6.06
N GLY A 23 10.91 -8.94 -5.58
CA GLY A 23 11.78 -8.00 -6.28
C GLY A 23 12.46 -6.99 -5.34
N ASP A 24 12.92 -5.88 -5.91
CA ASP A 24 13.58 -4.81 -5.15
C ASP A 24 12.55 -3.98 -4.36
N LYS A 25 12.70 -3.95 -3.03
CA LYS A 25 11.87 -3.14 -2.11
C LYS A 25 12.11 -1.63 -2.24
N ARG A 26 13.11 -1.21 -3.02
CA ARG A 26 13.33 0.21 -3.37
C ARG A 26 12.63 0.60 -4.68
N SER A 27 12.05 -0.37 -5.40
CA SER A 27 11.36 -0.11 -6.66
C SER A 27 10.09 0.73 -6.47
N PRO A 28 9.67 1.47 -7.51
CA PRO A 28 8.36 2.13 -7.54
C PRO A 28 7.22 1.14 -7.32
N LEU A 29 7.30 -0.06 -7.92
CA LEU A 29 6.28 -1.10 -7.78
C LEU A 29 6.11 -1.54 -6.31
N PHE A 30 7.19 -1.64 -5.54
CA PHE A 30 7.07 -1.94 -4.11
C PHE A 30 6.38 -0.81 -3.33
N GLN A 31 6.61 0.45 -3.70
CA GLN A 31 5.89 1.55 -3.07
C GLN A 31 4.40 1.51 -3.40
N PHE A 32 4.05 1.22 -4.65
CA PHE A 32 2.67 1.02 -5.07
C PHE A 32 2.02 -0.18 -4.36
N TYR A 33 2.72 -1.31 -4.23
CA TYR A 33 2.29 -2.48 -3.46
C TYR A 33 1.91 -2.14 -2.01
N MET A 34 2.69 -1.28 -1.35
CA MET A 34 2.38 -0.82 0.01
C MET A 34 1.19 0.13 0.05
N GLY A 35 1.12 1.10 -0.88
CA GLY A 35 0.06 2.11 -0.89
C GLY A 35 -1.29 1.58 -1.34
N ALA A 36 -1.32 0.59 -2.23
CA ALA A 36 -2.53 -0.03 -2.75
C ALA A 36 -2.72 -1.46 -2.21
N TYR A 37 -2.21 -1.76 -1.00
CA TYR A 37 -2.17 -3.13 -0.46
C TYR A 37 -3.53 -3.81 -0.52
N LYS A 38 -4.59 -3.10 -0.11
CA LYS A 38 -5.97 -3.56 -0.17
C LYS A 38 -6.88 -2.39 -0.47
N VAL A 39 -7.69 -2.51 -1.51
CA VAL A 39 -8.57 -1.48 -2.04
C VAL A 39 -9.93 -2.10 -2.35
N MET A 40 -10.99 -1.50 -1.81
CA MET A 40 -12.36 -1.82 -2.19
C MET A 40 -12.71 -1.11 -3.49
N LEU A 41 -13.22 -1.85 -4.47
CA LEU A 41 -13.52 -1.31 -5.79
C LEU A 41 -14.84 -0.55 -5.83
N GLY A 42 -15.69 -0.73 -4.80
CA GLY A 42 -16.85 0.11 -4.58
C GLY A 42 -16.45 1.43 -3.92
N PHE A 43 -16.80 2.55 -4.55
CA PHE A 43 -16.59 3.86 -3.96
C PHE A 43 -17.70 4.21 -2.97
N TYR A 44 -17.31 4.56 -1.75
CA TYR A 44 -18.14 5.31 -0.82
C TYR A 44 -17.24 6.39 -0.22
N GLN A 45 -17.68 7.65 -0.25
CA GLN A 45 -16.93 8.75 0.33
C GLN A 45 -16.71 8.49 1.83
N ASP A 46 -15.49 8.76 2.31
CA ASP A 46 -15.07 8.54 3.70
C ASP A 46 -15.11 7.06 4.14
N LEU A 47 -15.18 6.12 3.20
CA LEU A 47 -14.98 4.71 3.51
C LEU A 47 -13.57 4.48 4.00
N GLU A 48 -13.44 3.83 5.15
CA GLU A 48 -12.17 3.43 5.73
C GLU A 48 -12.03 1.91 5.66
N VAL A 49 -10.91 1.43 5.12
CA VAL A 49 -10.54 0.01 5.18
C VAL A 49 -9.27 -0.13 6.00
N THR A 50 -9.38 -0.85 7.11
CA THR A 50 -8.24 -1.18 7.99
C THR A 50 -7.85 -2.65 7.83
N ASP A 51 -6.56 -2.92 7.69
CA ASP A 51 -6.02 -4.28 7.62
C ASP A 51 -4.59 -4.34 8.21
N HIS A 52 -4.09 -5.56 8.38
CA HIS A 52 -2.72 -5.83 8.77
C HIS A 52 -1.87 -6.20 7.55
N PHE A 53 -0.82 -5.41 7.33
CA PHE A 53 0.15 -5.67 6.29
C PHE A 53 1.14 -6.77 6.75
N PRO A 54 1.52 -7.73 5.89
CA PRO A 54 2.45 -8.78 6.26
C PRO A 54 3.84 -8.20 6.57
N VAL A 55 4.26 -8.30 7.84
CA VAL A 55 5.55 -7.79 8.32
C VAL A 55 6.73 -8.45 7.59
N ASP A 56 6.54 -9.69 7.14
CA ASP A 56 7.47 -10.47 6.33
C ASP A 56 7.85 -9.80 5.01
N ASP A 57 6.96 -9.01 4.42
CA ASP A 57 7.22 -8.29 3.18
C ASP A 57 7.97 -6.99 3.44
N ILE A 58 7.96 -6.47 4.67
CA ILE A 58 8.67 -5.25 5.06
C ILE A 58 10.13 -5.58 5.43
N TYR A 59 10.34 -6.57 6.30
CA TYR A 59 11.69 -6.95 6.74
C TYR A 59 12.29 -8.03 5.84
N SER A 60 13.57 -7.93 5.50
CA SER A 60 14.32 -8.95 4.75
C SER A 60 15.62 -9.31 5.47
N GLY A 61 16.06 -10.56 5.37
CA GLY A 61 17.36 -11.01 5.89
C GLY A 61 17.31 -11.53 7.34
N LEU A 62 18.42 -11.38 8.07
CA LEU A 62 18.64 -11.98 9.41
C LEU A 62 17.61 -11.56 10.46
N LEU A 63 17.02 -10.38 10.32
CA LEU A 63 15.94 -9.92 11.20
C LEU A 63 14.67 -10.77 11.06
N LYS A 64 14.38 -11.32 9.87
CA LYS A 64 13.26 -12.23 9.65
C LYS A 64 13.41 -13.52 10.46
N GLY A 65 14.62 -14.10 10.48
CA GLY A 65 14.90 -15.32 11.24
C GLY A 65 14.76 -15.16 12.76
N LEU A 66 15.13 -13.99 13.30
CA LEU A 66 14.91 -13.69 14.72
C LEU A 66 13.44 -13.47 15.05
N LEU A 67 12.69 -12.84 14.13
CA LEU A 67 11.26 -12.63 14.27
C LEU A 67 10.49 -13.94 14.20
N ASP A 68 10.84 -14.87 13.31
CA ASP A 68 10.17 -16.18 13.19
C ASP A 68 10.27 -17.04 14.45
N VAL A 69 11.36 -16.91 15.21
CA VAL A 69 11.54 -17.62 16.50
C VAL A 69 10.73 -16.97 17.62
N ALA A 70 10.57 -15.64 17.58
CA ALA A 70 9.88 -14.88 18.62
C ALA A 70 8.38 -14.70 18.37
N SER A 71 7.93 -14.77 17.11
CA SER A 71 6.54 -14.53 16.69
C SER A 71 5.50 -15.46 17.33
N PRO A 72 5.80 -16.74 17.68
CA PRO A 72 4.81 -17.60 18.34
C PRO A 72 4.47 -17.12 19.76
N PHE A 73 5.36 -16.34 20.39
CA PHE A 73 5.24 -15.96 21.79
C PHE A 73 4.91 -14.48 21.98
N TYR A 74 5.24 -13.63 21.00
CA TYR A 74 4.99 -12.18 21.07
C TYR A 74 4.74 -11.61 19.67
N THR A 75 3.63 -10.87 19.48
CA THR A 75 3.47 -9.99 18.31
C THR A 75 4.32 -8.73 18.51
N VAL A 76 5.63 -8.87 18.34
CA VAL A 76 6.60 -7.78 18.58
C VAL A 76 6.47 -6.67 17.55
N VAL A 77 6.07 -7.02 16.32
CA VAL A 77 5.97 -6.10 15.19
C VAL A 77 4.59 -6.22 14.56
N LYS A 78 3.96 -5.07 14.30
CA LYS A 78 2.68 -4.96 13.60
C LYS A 78 2.83 -3.93 12.49
N ALA A 79 2.21 -4.17 11.35
CA ALA A 79 2.09 -3.19 10.30
C ALA A 79 0.60 -2.95 10.05
N ASP A 80 0.14 -1.77 10.44
CA ASP A 80 -1.25 -1.35 10.29
C ASP A 80 -1.36 -0.62 8.93
N PHE A 81 -2.29 -1.06 8.09
CA PHE A 81 -2.62 -0.45 6.81
C PHE A 81 -4.04 0.13 6.87
N GLU A 82 -4.19 1.35 6.41
CA GLU A 82 -5.46 2.07 6.34
C GLU A 82 -5.59 2.74 4.97
N VAL A 83 -6.77 2.70 4.36
CA VAL A 83 -7.07 3.45 3.13
C VAL A 83 -8.42 4.15 3.25
N VAL A 84 -8.45 5.40 2.76
CA VAL A 84 -9.60 6.31 2.76
C VAL A 84 -9.84 6.82 1.33
N TYR A 85 -11.12 6.89 0.97
CA TYR A 85 -11.59 7.38 -0.33
C TYR A 85 -11.95 8.86 -0.19
N THR A 86 -11.01 9.73 -0.52
CA THR A 86 -11.04 11.13 -0.07
C THR A 86 -11.78 12.07 -1.01
N GLU A 87 -11.66 11.88 -2.33
CA GLU A 87 -12.24 12.80 -3.30
C GLU A 87 -12.71 12.04 -4.55
N ILE A 88 -13.89 12.42 -5.02
CA ILE A 88 -14.51 11.98 -6.27
C ILE A 88 -15.11 13.23 -6.92
N ASP A 89 -14.91 13.42 -8.23
CA ASP A 89 -15.42 14.62 -8.92
C ASP A 89 -16.96 14.62 -8.98
N ASP A 90 -17.53 13.52 -9.44
CA ASP A 90 -18.96 13.29 -9.50
C ASP A 90 -19.30 11.92 -8.91
N SER A 91 -20.25 11.88 -7.97
CA SER A 91 -20.64 10.65 -7.26
C SER A 91 -21.36 9.61 -8.14
N LEU A 92 -21.86 10.02 -9.31
CA LEU A 92 -22.59 9.17 -10.27
C LEU A 92 -21.72 8.85 -11.49
N GLU A 93 -20.90 9.79 -11.96
CA GLU A 93 -20.02 9.61 -13.12
C GLU A 93 -18.61 10.21 -12.90
N PRO A 94 -17.79 9.58 -12.05
CA PRO A 94 -16.49 10.13 -11.68
C PRO A 94 -15.48 10.16 -12.83
N GLU A 95 -14.97 11.34 -13.17
CA GLU A 95 -13.86 11.50 -14.11
C GLU A 95 -12.50 11.14 -13.49
N TRP A 96 -12.35 11.42 -12.20
CA TRP A 96 -11.17 11.07 -11.41
C TRP A 96 -11.54 10.71 -9.97
N LEU A 97 -10.69 9.87 -9.37
CA LEU A 97 -10.84 9.36 -8.01
C LEU A 97 -9.49 9.43 -7.29
N LYS A 98 -9.49 9.94 -6.06
CA LYS A 98 -8.32 9.94 -5.18
C LYS A 98 -8.51 9.03 -3.98
N LEU A 99 -7.47 8.25 -3.71
CA LEU A 99 -7.34 7.39 -2.54
C LEU A 99 -6.17 7.88 -1.72
N GLN A 100 -6.32 7.90 -0.40
CA GLN A 100 -5.21 8.11 0.52
C GLN A 100 -5.03 6.88 1.39
N SER A 101 -3.80 6.40 1.56
CA SER A 101 -3.53 5.29 2.46
C SER A 101 -2.34 5.57 3.36
N SER A 102 -2.32 4.91 4.52
CA SER A 102 -1.24 4.99 5.50
C SER A 102 -0.79 3.60 5.89
N LEU A 103 0.53 3.41 5.94
CA LEU A 103 1.18 2.22 6.46
C LEU A 103 2.03 2.59 7.68
N GLN A 104 1.67 2.06 8.83
CA GLN A 104 2.37 2.28 10.10
C GLN A 104 2.96 0.98 10.63
N VAL A 105 4.28 0.93 10.75
CA VAL A 105 4.96 -0.21 11.37
C VAL A 105 5.28 0.13 12.82
N LYS A 106 4.70 -0.64 13.74
CA LYS A 106 4.93 -0.54 15.18
C LYS A 106 5.79 -1.72 15.63
N ALA A 107 6.84 -1.45 16.39
CA ALA A 107 7.66 -2.47 17.04
C ALA A 107 7.78 -2.16 18.52
N LEU A 108 7.47 -3.13 19.38
CA LEU A 108 7.42 -2.98 20.84
C LEU A 108 6.54 -1.80 21.29
N GLY A 109 5.40 -1.59 20.62
CA GLY A 109 4.45 -0.52 20.93
C GLY A 109 4.86 0.88 20.45
N THR A 110 6.05 1.05 19.84
CA THR A 110 6.50 2.33 19.28
C THR A 110 6.43 2.31 17.76
N THR A 111 5.90 3.37 17.15
CA THR A 111 5.94 3.57 15.68
C THR A 111 7.39 3.70 15.23
N ARG A 112 7.81 2.83 14.32
CA ARG A 112 9.15 2.80 13.72
C ARG A 112 9.19 3.33 12.30
N LEU A 113 8.09 3.17 11.58
CA LEU A 113 7.95 3.64 10.21
C LEU A 113 6.52 4.12 10.00
N GLN A 114 6.38 5.25 9.31
CA GLN A 114 5.13 5.70 8.73
C GLN A 114 5.37 6.09 7.28
N LYS A 115 4.47 5.65 6.42
CA LYS A 115 4.41 6.05 5.01
C LYS A 115 2.97 6.35 4.66
N ASP A 116 2.77 7.48 4.02
CA ASP A 116 1.47 7.88 3.50
C ASP A 116 1.53 7.89 1.98
N PHE A 117 0.43 7.52 1.34
CA PHE A 117 0.34 7.35 -0.10
C PHE A 117 -0.89 8.07 -0.61
N GLY A 118 -0.76 8.69 -1.79
CA GLY A 118 -1.89 9.19 -2.57
C GLY A 118 -1.94 8.42 -3.88
N ILE A 119 -3.10 7.91 -4.27
CA ILE A 119 -3.30 7.25 -5.56
C ILE A 119 -4.37 8.00 -6.33
N GLU A 120 -4.09 8.29 -7.59
CA GLU A 120 -4.98 8.99 -8.49
C GLU A 120 -5.37 8.05 -9.63
N LEU A 121 -6.69 7.89 -9.80
CA LEU A 121 -7.30 7.10 -10.84
C LEU A 121 -8.08 8.04 -11.77
N ASN A 122 -8.04 7.77 -13.07
CA ASN A 122 -8.86 8.41 -14.10
C ASN A 122 -9.54 7.33 -14.96
N GLN A 123 -10.22 7.75 -16.04
CA GLN A 123 -10.93 6.82 -16.94
C GLN A 123 -10.02 5.76 -17.61
N ASP A 124 -8.72 6.02 -17.71
CA ASP A 124 -7.73 5.10 -18.31
C ASP A 124 -7.09 4.16 -17.27
N GLY A 125 -7.43 4.31 -16.00
CA GLY A 125 -6.90 3.53 -14.89
C GLY A 125 -6.03 4.37 -13.95
N ILE A 126 -4.84 3.88 -13.61
CA ILE A 126 -3.95 4.58 -12.67
C ILE A 126 -3.25 5.72 -13.40
N ALA A 127 -3.53 6.96 -12.99
CA ALA A 127 -2.86 8.16 -13.50
C ALA A 127 -1.49 8.37 -12.83
N GLY A 128 -1.41 8.05 -11.53
CA GLY A 128 -0.17 8.15 -10.78
C GLY A 128 -0.35 7.88 -9.29
N PHE A 129 0.74 7.96 -8.56
CA PHE A 129 0.72 7.87 -7.10
C PHE A 129 1.86 8.67 -6.46
N THR A 130 1.63 9.09 -5.21
CA THR A 130 2.60 9.77 -4.36
C THR A 130 2.95 8.91 -3.16
N VAL A 131 4.16 9.12 -2.64
CA VAL A 131 4.68 8.47 -1.44
C VAL A 131 5.31 9.53 -0.56
N SER A 132 4.80 9.69 0.63
CA SER A 132 5.26 10.66 1.63
C SER A 132 5.81 9.93 2.85
N SER A 133 7.06 10.24 3.23
CA SER A 133 7.69 9.67 4.41
C SER A 133 8.80 10.59 4.92
N ASN A 134 8.84 10.81 6.24
CA ASN A 134 9.82 11.69 6.89
C ASN A 134 9.92 13.10 6.27
N GLY A 135 8.79 13.66 5.84
CA GLY A 135 8.72 14.99 5.19
C GLY A 135 9.22 15.02 3.75
N VAL A 136 9.59 13.88 3.16
CA VAL A 136 9.96 13.77 1.74
C VAL A 136 8.80 13.15 0.97
N GLU A 137 8.39 13.83 -0.10
CA GLU A 137 7.38 13.33 -1.04
C GLU A 137 8.04 12.90 -2.35
N LYS A 138 7.60 11.76 -2.89
CA LYS A 138 7.96 11.27 -4.22
C LYS A 138 6.70 11.08 -5.03
N LYS A 139 6.68 11.58 -6.26
CA LYS A 139 5.58 11.41 -7.20
C LYS A 139 5.98 10.49 -8.35
N TYR A 140 5.08 9.60 -8.72
CA TYR A 140 5.20 8.68 -9.84
C TYR A 140 3.99 8.89 -10.76
N THR A 141 4.24 9.01 -12.06
CA THR A 141 3.20 9.18 -13.09
C THR A 141 3.17 7.95 -13.99
N CYS A 142 1.98 7.57 -14.41
CA CYS A 142 1.76 6.49 -15.36
C CYS A 142 1.52 7.11 -16.75
N GLU A 143 2.22 6.60 -17.75
CA GLU A 143 2.02 6.95 -19.15
C GLU A 143 1.34 5.75 -19.84
N VAL A 144 0.20 6.00 -20.49
CA VAL A 144 -0.47 5.00 -21.32
C VAL A 144 0.32 4.89 -22.62
N LEU A 145 0.84 3.69 -22.90
CA LEU A 145 1.60 3.37 -24.12
C LEU A 145 0.71 2.90 -25.26
#